data_AF-A0A7V7VH77-F1
#
_entry.id   AF-A0A7V7VH77-F1
#
_cell.length_a   1.000
_cell.length_b   1.000
_cell.length_c   1.000
_cell.angle_alpha   90.00
_cell.angle_beta   90.00
_cell.angle_gamma   90.00
#
_symmetry.space_group_name_H-M   'P 1'
#
loop_
_entity.id
_entity.type
_entity.pdbx_description
1 polymer ?
#
loop_
_entity_poly.entity_id
_entity_poly.type
_entity_poly.pdbx_seq_one_letter_code
_entity_poly.pdbx_strand_id
1 'polypeptide(L)' 'MINFLLLFGITVLIAVYSGITFFTNLKNKNNQKSSKDKAPNNKIFGIVFVVFLIIAIIEVIVYSI' A
#
# COMPACT_ATOMS: atom_id res chain seq x y z
N MET A 1 -12.37 6.00 20.88
CA MET A 1 -12.28 4.56 20.52
C MET A 1 -12.96 4.25 19.20
N ILE A 2 -14.27 4.49 19.01
CA ILE A 2 -14.95 4.24 17.71
C ILE A 2 -14.30 4.99 16.53
N ASN A 3 -13.99 6.28 16.68
CA ASN A 3 -13.40 7.08 15.61
C ASN A 3 -12.00 6.60 15.23
N PHE A 4 -11.22 6.11 16.21
CA PHE A 4 -9.89 5.56 15.97
C PHE A 4 -9.98 4.23 15.23
N LEU A 5 -10.87 3.33 15.66
CA LEU A 5 -11.07 2.04 15.00
C LEU A 5 -11.52 2.20 13.54
N LEU A 6 -12.37 3.20 13.27
CA LEU A 6 -12.85 3.52 11.93
C LEU A 6 -11.73 4.11 11.06
N LEU A 7 -10.94 5.04 11.60
CA LEU A 7 -9.80 5.64 10.90
C LEU A 7 -8.72 4.59 10.59
N PHE A 8 -8.34 3.79 11.59
CA PHE A 8 -7.39 2.70 11.45
C PHE A 8 -7.86 1.65 10.44
N GLY A 9 -9.14 1.28 10.48
CA GLY A 9 -9.74 0.36 9.50
C GLY A 9 -9.61 0.86 8.06
N ILE A 10 -9.81 2.16 7.84
CA ILE A 10 -9.64 2.79 6.52
C ILE A 10 -8.16 2.79 6.11
N THR A 11 -7.25 3.17 7.00
CA THR A 11 -5.79 3.15 6.75
C THR A 11 -5.32 1.77 6.33
N VAL A 12 -5.73 0.73 7.06
CA VAL A 12 -5.40 -0.68 6.74
C VAL A 12 -6.02 -1.10 5.41
N LEU A 13 -7.27 -0.74 5.13
CA LEU A 13 -7.94 -1.09 3.87
C LEU A 13 -7.20 -0.50 2.65
N ILE A 14 -6.76 0.75 2.74
CA ILE A 14 -5.99 1.42 1.69
C ILE A 14 -4.60 0.76 1.53
N ALA A 15 -3.93 0.46 2.64
CA ALA A 15 -2.65 -0.25 2.62
C ALA A 15 -2.77 -1.62 1.93
N VAL A 16 -3.81 -2.41 2.27
CA VAL A 16 -4.04 -3.73 1.67
C VAL A 16 -4.36 -3.62 0.18
N TYR A 17 -5.26 -2.72 -0.23
CA TYR A 17 -5.59 -2.53 -1.65
C TYR A 17 -4.39 -2.09 -2.48
N SER A 18 -3.63 -1.12 -1.98
CA SER A 18 -2.41 -0.62 -2.64
C SER A 18 -1.32 -1.70 -2.69
N GLY A 19 -1.16 -2.46 -1.61
CA GLY A 19 -0.21 -3.57 -1.52
C GLY A 19 -0.54 -4.68 -2.51
N ILE A 20 -1.78 -5.20 -2.50
CA ILE A 20 -2.24 -6.23 -3.44
C ILE A 20 -2.06 -5.76 -4.89
N THR A 21 -2.44 -4.51 -5.19
CA THR A 21 -2.28 -3.94 -6.52
C THR A 21 -0.80 -3.85 -6.91
N PHE A 22 0.07 -3.40 -6.00
CA PHE A 22 1.51 -3.32 -6.23
C PHE A 22 2.13 -4.71 -6.46
N PHE A 23 1.85 -5.69 -5.60
CA PHE A 23 2.37 -7.06 -5.72
C PHE A 23 1.82 -7.79 -6.95
N THR A 24 0.55 -7.59 -7.30
CA THR A 24 -0.07 -8.18 -8.51
C THR A 24 0.57 -7.60 -9.78
N ASN A 25 0.78 -6.28 -9.83
CA ASN A 25 1.50 -5.63 -10.92
C ASN A 25 2.97 -6.06 -10.97
N LEU A 26 3.62 -6.30 -9.83
CA LEU A 26 4.99 -6.80 -9.75
C LEU A 26 5.10 -8.25 -10.28
N LYS A 27 4.16 -9.12 -9.92
CA LYS A 27 4.08 -10.51 -10.37
C LYS A 27 3.83 -10.62 -11.88
N ASN A 28 2.97 -9.77 -12.44
CA ASN A 28 2.77 -9.69 -13.89
C ASN A 28 4.00 -9.16 -14.64
N LYS A 29 4.85 -8.37 -13.99
CA LYS A 29 6.10 -7.87 -14.57
C LYS A 29 7.17 -8.96 -14.72
N ASN A 30 7.21 -9.95 -13.80
CA ASN A 30 8.12 -11.09 -13.91
C ASN A 30 7.81 -12.02 -15.10
N ASN A 31 6.55 -12.04 -15.56
CA ASN A 31 6.14 -12.78 -16.77
C ASN A 31 6.24 -11.93 -18.06
N GLN A 32 6.54 -10.64 -17.97
CA GLN A 32 6.73 -9.73 -19.12
C GLN A 32 8.17 -9.21 -19.15
N LYS A 33 9.14 -10.10 -19.42
CA LYS A 33 10.55 -9.76 -19.64
C LYS A 33 10.84 -9.13 -21.02
N SER A 34 9.83 -8.66 -21.75
CA SER A 34 10.05 -8.02 -23.04
C SER A 34 9.03 -6.94 -23.25
N SER A 35 9.39 -5.72 -22.84
CA SER A 35 9.05 -4.49 -23.54
C SER A 35 9.76 -3.37 -22.82
N LYS A 36 10.72 -2.78 -23.53
CA LYS A 36 11.51 -1.60 -23.20
C LYS A 36 10.66 -0.33 -22.98
N ASP A 37 9.35 -0.45 -23.04
CA ASP A 37 8.35 0.57 -22.80
C ASP A 37 7.22 -0.06 -21.99
N LYS A 38 7.04 0.30 -20.72
CA LYS A 38 5.71 0.46 -20.08
C LYS A 38 5.77 0.79 -18.60
N ALA A 39 5.00 1.84 -18.29
CA ALA A 39 4.42 2.23 -17.01
C ALA A 39 5.34 2.96 -16.00
N PRO A 40 5.46 4.30 -16.09
CA PRO A 40 5.99 5.14 -15.00
C PRO A 40 5.19 5.07 -13.68
N ASN A 41 4.05 4.36 -13.67
CA ASN A 41 3.02 4.47 -12.62
C ASN A 41 3.14 3.40 -11.52
N ASN A 42 3.93 2.35 -11.72
CA ASN A 42 4.04 1.26 -10.75
C ASN A 42 4.86 1.66 -9.49
N LYS A 43 5.76 2.64 -9.62
CA LYS A 43 6.51 3.23 -8.50
C LYS A 43 5.59 3.97 -7.52
N ILE A 44 4.53 4.61 -8.04
CA ILE A 44 3.55 5.35 -7.24
C ILE A 44 2.84 4.41 -6.27
N PHE A 45 2.35 3.25 -6.72
CA PHE A 45 1.65 2.30 -5.84
C PHE A 45 2.56 1.74 -4.73
N GLY A 46 3.83 1.51 -5.02
CA GLY A 46 4.81 1.12 -4.00
C GLY A 46 5.05 2.22 -2.97
N ILE A 47 5.20 3.48 -3.42
CA ILE A 47 5.32 4.65 -2.52
C ILE A 47 4.07 4.79 -1.64
N VAL A 48 2.88 4.67 -2.22
CA VAL A 48 1.61 4.82 -1.50
C VAL A 48 1.47 3.70 -0.46
N PHE A 49 1.84 2.47 -0.80
CA PHE A 49 1.84 1.36 0.15
C PHE A 49 2.75 1.63 1.35
N VAL A 50 4.01 2.07 1.12
CA VAL A 50 4.96 2.35 2.21
C VAL A 50 4.49 3.51 3.08
N VAL A 51 3.96 4.58 2.49
CA VAL A 51 3.43 5.73 3.24
C VAL A 51 2.27 5.31 4.14
N PHE A 52 1.29 4.56 3.61
CA PHE A 52 0.16 4.08 4.41
C PHE A 52 0.57 3.05 5.48
N LEU A 53 1.59 2.23 5.21
CA LEU A 53 2.15 1.30 6.20
C LEU A 53 2.78 2.06 7.39
N ILE A 54 3.55 3.11 7.11
CA ILE A 54 4.17 3.94 8.15
C ILE A 54 3.08 4.64 8.98
N ILE A 55 2.06 5.20 8.31
CA ILE A 55 0.92 5.84 9.00
C ILE A 55 0.20 4.82 9.89
N ALA A 56 -0.06 3.60 9.40
CA ALA A 56 -0.70 2.55 10.19
C ALA A 56 0.13 2.16 11.43
N ILE A 57 1.46 2.08 11.31
CA ILE A 57 2.34 1.80 12.45
C ILE A 57 2.30 2.94 13.48
N ILE A 58 2.34 4.19 13.01
CA ILE A 58 2.21 5.38 13.88
C ILE A 58 0.86 5.38 14.58
N GLU A 59 -0.24 5.12 13.87
CA GLU A 59 -1.58 5.01 14.44
C GLU A 59 -1.64 3.93 15.53
N VAL A 60 -1.06 2.75 15.29
CA VAL A 60 -1.01 1.69 16.30
C VAL A 60 -0.23 2.13 17.54
N ILE A 61 0.96 2.72 17.38
CA ILE A 61 1.79 3.14 18.50
C ILE A 61 1.14 4.27 19.30
N VAL A 62 0.60 5.30 18.62
CA VAL A 62 0.03 6.48 19.28
C VAL A 62 -1.25 6.16 20.04
N TYR A 63 -2.06 5.22 19.54
CA TYR A 63 -3.38 4.92 20.12
C TYR A 63 -3.43 3.59 20.88
N SER A 64 -2.39 2.76 20.81
CA SER A 64 -2.26 1.57 21.68
C SER A 64 -1.36 1.80 22.90
N ILE A 65 -0.60 2.90 22.94
CA ILE A 65 0.09 3.38 24.15
C ILE A 65 -0.86 4.24 24.99
#